data_AF-A0A3N4IWI5-F1
#
_entry.id   AF-A0A3N4IWI5-F1
#
_cell.length_a   1.000
_cell.length_b   1.000
_cell.length_c   1.000
_cell.angle_alpha   90.00
_cell.angle_beta   90.00
_cell.angle_gamma   90.00
#
_symmetry.space_group_name_H-M   'P 1'
#
loop_
_entity.id
_entity.type
_entity.pdbx_description
1 polymer ?
#
loop_
_entity_poly.entity_id
_entity_poly.type
_entity_poly.pdbx_seq_one_letter_code
_entity_poly.pdbx_strand_id
1 'polypeptide(L)'
;MMNGFFHGQRYGLFLPVFLDPSSTSSGVTGKSIIDVYDYYDFIMIWEDIKRELGEEEVFLIIDNAKTHLSFMRKLREHRVTLLEIPQYLTDLNPIENFRSLIKDKLPKQYPELHLMKGPEDMVKKAIEEAITYC
;
A
#
# COMPACT_ATOMS: atom_id res chain seq x y z
N MET A 1 -6.55 0.75 5.02
CA MET A 1 -5.25 1.43 5.25
C MET A 1 -4.55 1.44 3.90
N MET A 2 -4.04 2.58 3.45
CA MET A 2 -3.37 2.67 2.15
C MET A 2 -1.89 2.32 2.32
N ASN A 3 -1.46 1.17 1.78
CA ASN A 3 -0.06 0.73 1.79
C ASN A 3 0.46 0.77 0.34
N GLY A 4 1.27 1.78 0.02
CA GLY A 4 1.83 1.95 -1.32
C GLY A 4 3.27 1.47 -1.38
N PHE A 5 3.65 0.83 -2.49
CA PHE A 5 5.02 0.60 -2.86
C PHE A 5 5.38 1.55 -4.02
N PHE A 6 6.37 2.39 -3.84
CA PHE A 6 6.79 3.35 -4.86
C PHE A 6 8.25 3.15 -5.21
N HIS A 7 8.51 2.85 -6.49
CA HIS A 7 9.84 2.89 -7.07
C HIS A 7 9.83 3.70 -8.39
N GLY A 8 10.43 4.89 -8.34
CA GLY A 8 10.64 5.76 -9.50
C GLY A 8 9.36 6.15 -10.25
N GLN A 9 9.50 6.51 -11.53
CA GLN A 9 8.38 6.77 -12.45
C GLN A 9 7.84 5.51 -13.15
N ARG A 10 8.48 4.34 -12.96
CA ARG A 10 8.14 3.09 -13.65
C ARG A 10 7.33 2.10 -12.81
N TYR A 11 7.60 2.02 -11.51
CA TYR A 11 6.99 1.03 -10.61
C TYR A 11 6.32 1.74 -9.43
N GLY A 12 5.23 2.45 -9.70
CA GLY A 12 4.34 2.97 -8.67
C GLY A 12 3.22 1.97 -8.39
N LEU A 13 3.49 0.94 -7.59
CA LEU A 13 2.46 -0.06 -7.25
C LEU A 13 1.72 0.37 -5.99
N PHE A 14 0.54 0.94 -6.19
CA PHE A 14 -0.36 1.24 -5.10
C PHE A 14 -1.24 0.01 -4.80
N LEU A 15 -1.00 -0.67 -3.67
CA LEU A 15 -1.78 -1.84 -3.27
C LEU A 15 -2.85 -1.45 -2.23
N PRO A 16 -4.14 -1.39 -2.61
CA PRO A 16 -5.18 -1.04 -1.66
C PRO A 16 -5.36 -2.16 -0.64
N VAL A 17 -5.04 -1.89 0.63
CA VAL A 17 -5.33 -2.81 1.73
C VAL A 17 -6.64 -2.43 2.41
N PHE A 18 -7.65 -3.25 2.16
CA PHE A 18 -8.98 -3.09 2.72
C PHE A 18 -9.08 -3.67 4.13
N LEU A 19 -10.18 -3.32 4.81
CA LEU A 19 -10.47 -3.81 6.15
C LEU A 19 -10.65 -5.33 6.11
N ASP A 20 -10.18 -6.00 7.16
CA ASP A 20 -10.38 -7.43 7.33
C ASP A 20 -11.80 -7.66 7.89
N PRO A 21 -12.74 -8.23 7.11
CA PRO A 21 -14.11 -8.45 7.56
C PRO A 21 -14.19 -9.49 8.69
N SER A 22 -13.14 -10.30 8.89
CA SER A 22 -13.04 -11.27 9.98
C SER A 22 -12.46 -10.67 11.27
N SER A 23 -12.00 -9.42 11.24
CA SER A 23 -11.43 -8.76 12.42
C SER A 23 -12.52 -8.21 13.35
N THR A 24 -12.31 -8.39 14.67
CA THR A 24 -13.27 -7.96 15.70
C THR A 24 -13.55 -6.45 15.68
N SER A 25 -12.58 -5.65 15.23
CA SER A 25 -12.69 -4.19 15.12
C SER A 25 -12.99 -3.71 13.69
N SER A 26 -13.21 -4.62 12.73
CA SER A 26 -13.32 -4.28 11.30
C SER A 26 -12.13 -3.43 10.82
N GLY A 27 -10.94 -3.69 11.34
CA GLY A 27 -9.70 -2.98 11.03
C GLY A 27 -8.85 -3.69 9.99
N VAL A 28 -7.75 -3.06 9.57
CA VAL A 28 -6.71 -3.74 8.79
C VAL A 28 -5.89 -4.65 9.70
N THR A 29 -5.71 -5.90 9.30
CA THR A 29 -4.87 -6.88 10.01
C THR A 29 -3.63 -7.21 9.20
N GLY A 30 -2.59 -7.74 9.87
CA GLY A 30 -1.42 -8.25 9.17
C GLY A 30 -1.76 -9.35 8.16
N LYS A 31 -2.82 -10.12 8.40
CA LYS A 31 -3.35 -11.11 7.45
C LYS A 31 -3.88 -10.44 6.19
N SER A 32 -4.78 -9.45 6.33
CA SER A 32 -5.33 -8.74 5.15
C SER A 32 -4.25 -8.05 4.30
N ILE A 33 -3.15 -7.61 4.93
CA ILE A 33 -2.00 -7.07 4.20
C ILE A 33 -1.31 -8.18 3.40
N ILE A 34 -0.99 -9.30 4.04
CA ILE A 34 -0.36 -10.44 3.36
C ILE A 34 -1.22 -10.95 2.20
N ASP A 35 -2.52 -11.08 2.40
CA ASP A 35 -3.45 -11.59 1.37
C ASP A 35 -3.45 -10.70 0.12
N VAL A 36 -3.41 -9.37 0.29
CA VAL A 36 -3.30 -8.43 -0.84
C VAL A 36 -1.95 -8.59 -1.56
N TYR A 37 -0.85 -8.67 -0.81
CA TYR A 37 0.48 -8.80 -1.40
C TYR A 37 0.67 -10.14 -2.15
N ASP A 38 0.05 -11.21 -1.65
CA ASP A 38 0.04 -12.52 -2.31
C ASP A 38 -0.83 -12.49 -3.57
N TYR A 39 -1.99 -11.83 -3.53
CA TYR A 39 -2.87 -11.69 -4.70
C TYR A 39 -2.18 -11.01 -5.88
N TYR A 40 -1.34 -10.00 -5.61
CA TYR A 40 -0.60 -9.26 -6.63
C TYR A 40 0.78 -9.87 -6.96
N ASP A 41 1.14 -11.02 -6.38
CA ASP A 41 2.46 -11.65 -6.53
C ASP A 41 3.61 -10.65 -6.32
N PHE A 42 3.58 -9.98 -5.17
CA PHE A 42 4.56 -8.93 -4.86
C PHE A 42 6.00 -9.42 -4.91
N ILE A 43 6.26 -10.69 -4.60
CA ILE A 43 7.62 -11.25 -4.64
C ILE A 43 8.14 -11.31 -6.07
N MET A 44 7.31 -11.71 -7.04
CA MET A 44 7.70 -11.66 -8.44
C MET A 44 8.01 -10.22 -8.89
N ILE A 45 7.15 -9.26 -8.54
CA ILE A 45 7.36 -7.83 -8.85
C ILE A 45 8.66 -7.32 -8.23
N TRP A 46 8.93 -7.69 -6.98
CA TRP A 46 10.15 -7.32 -6.26
C TRP A 46 11.42 -7.85 -6.95
N GLU A 47 11.44 -9.12 -7.33
CA GLU A 47 12.60 -9.72 -8.03
C GLU A 47 12.80 -9.13 -9.43
N ASP A 48 11.73 -8.77 -10.13
CA ASP A 48 11.81 -8.07 -11.42
C ASP A 48 12.46 -6.68 -11.27
N ILE A 49 12.08 -5.94 -10.24
CA ILE A 49 12.67 -4.62 -9.92
C ILE A 49 14.15 -4.77 -9.55
N LYS A 50 14.49 -5.74 -8.70
CA LYS A 50 15.89 -6.03 -8.35
C LYS A 50 16.73 -6.38 -9.57
N ARG A 51 16.18 -7.16 -10.51
CA ARG A 51 16.88 -7.53 -11.75
C ARG A 51 17.15 -6.34 -12.65
N GLU A 52 16.25 -5.35 -12.67
CA GLU A 52 16.42 -4.14 -13.48
C GLU A 52 17.44 -3.16 -12.88
N LEU A 53 17.43 -2.98 -11.56
CA LEU A 53 18.18 -1.90 -10.89
C LEU A 53 19.47 -2.36 -10.20
N GLY A 54 19.60 -3.67 -9.93
CA GLY A 54 20.63 -4.21 -9.06
C GLY A 54 20.19 -4.24 -7.60
N GLU A 55 20.62 -5.28 -6.87
CA GLU A 55 20.11 -5.58 -5.53
C GLU A 55 20.44 -4.50 -4.48
N GLU A 56 21.54 -3.77 -4.63
CA GLU A 56 22.02 -2.79 -3.64
C GLU A 56 21.22 -1.48 -3.63
N GLU A 57 20.36 -1.24 -4.62
CA GLU A 57 19.61 0.03 -4.77
C GLU A 57 18.14 -0.06 -4.36
N VAL A 58 17.64 -1.24 -3.99
CA VAL A 58 16.20 -1.48 -3.80
C VAL A 58 15.86 -1.78 -2.34
N PHE A 59 15.01 -0.93 -1.76
CA PHE A 59 14.53 -1.04 -0.38
C PHE A 59 13.02 -0.81 -0.33
N LEU A 60 12.31 -1.63 0.44
CA LEU A 60 10.91 -1.39 0.78
C LEU A 60 10.84 -0.53 2.05
N ILE A 61 10.30 0.68 1.92
CA ILE A 61 10.06 1.57 3.06
C ILE A 61 8.75 1.16 3.75
N ILE A 62 8.82 0.88 5.05
CA ILE A 62 7.65 0.46 5.83
C ILE A 62 7.77 0.95 7.28
N ASP A 63 6.66 1.40 7.87
CA ASP A 63 6.64 1.68 9.31
C ASP A 63 6.56 0.39 10.14
N ASN A 64 7.01 0.45 11.39
CA ASN A 64 6.98 -0.71 12.30
C ASN A 64 5.65 -0.85 13.09
N ALA A 65 4.51 -0.41 12.54
CA ALA A 65 3.21 -0.62 13.17
C ALA A 65 2.97 -2.10 13.48
N LYS A 66 2.27 -2.40 14.59
CA LYS A 66 2.02 -3.78 15.04
C LYS A 66 1.37 -4.65 13.96
N THR A 67 0.53 -4.07 13.11
CA THR A 67 -0.13 -4.73 11.98
C THR A 67 0.85 -5.16 10.89
N HIS A 68 2.00 -4.49 10.75
CA HIS A 68 3.02 -4.79 9.74
C HIS A 68 4.00 -5.87 10.17
N LEU A 69 4.15 -6.16 11.47
CA LEU A 69 5.21 -7.06 11.98
C LEU A 69 5.21 -8.44 11.32
N SER A 70 4.04 -9.09 11.19
CA SER A 70 3.93 -10.40 10.54
C SER A 70 4.29 -10.35 9.06
N PHE A 71 3.89 -9.27 8.39
CA PHE A 71 4.19 -9.04 6.98
C PHE A 71 5.69 -8.77 6.76
N MET A 72 6.29 -7.91 7.59
CA MET A 72 7.74 -7.64 7.57
C MET A 72 8.57 -8.91 7.82
N ARG A 73 8.11 -9.81 8.70
CA ARG A 73 8.76 -11.12 8.89
C ARG A 73 8.74 -11.94 7.59
N LYS A 74 7.58 -12.05 6.93
CA LYS A 74 7.44 -12.76 5.65
C LYS A 74 8.33 -12.15 4.56
N LEU A 75 8.40 -10.82 4.48
CA LEU A 75 9.27 -10.12 3.53
C LEU A 75 10.74 -10.44 3.76
N ARG A 76 11.20 -10.46 5.02
CA ARG A 76 12.58 -10.85 5.35
C ARG A 76 12.88 -12.31 5.02
N GLU A 77 11.92 -13.22 5.17
CA GLU A 77 12.06 -14.62 4.73
C GLU A 77 12.32 -14.71 3.21
N HIS A 78 11.78 -13.77 2.43
CA HIS A 78 11.98 -13.64 1.00
C HIS A 78 13.16 -12.70 0.63
N ARG A 79 14.00 -12.33 1.60
CA ARG A 79 15.17 -11.46 1.40
C ARG A 79 14.83 -10.08 0.82
N VAL A 80 13.62 -9.58 1.07
CA VAL A 80 13.27 -8.19 0.78
C VAL A 80 14.00 -7.29 1.78
N THR A 81 14.78 -6.35 1.27
CA THR A 81 15.48 -5.36 2.10
C THR A 81 14.48 -4.29 2.57
N LEU A 82 14.40 -4.07 3.88
CA LEU A 82 13.45 -3.14 4.49
C LEU A 82 14.17 -1.89 5.00
N LEU A 83 13.60 -0.72 4.73
CA LEU A 83 13.94 0.51 5.42
C LEU A 83 12.82 0.82 6.43
N GLU A 84 13.07 0.52 7.69
CA GLU A 84 12.08 0.63 8.76
C GLU A 84 12.00 2.06 9.29
N ILE A 85 10.79 2.62 9.30
CA ILE A 85 10.52 3.92 9.92
C ILE A 85 9.96 3.68 11.32
N PRO A 86 10.48 4.37 12.36
CA PRO A 86 9.90 4.30 13.70
C PRO A 86 8.43 4.72 13.72
N GLN A 87 7.64 4.03 14.53
CA GLN A 87 6.23 4.36 14.72
C GLN A 87 6.07 5.84 15.10
N TYR A 88 5.02 6.48 14.56
CA TYR A 88 4.65 7.87 14.84
C TYR A 88 5.59 8.94 14.24
N LEU A 89 6.63 8.56 13.50
CA LEU A 89 7.39 9.50 12.66
C LEU A 89 6.78 9.59 11.26
N THR A 90 5.52 10.02 11.21
CA THR A 90 4.73 10.15 9.97
C THR A 90 5.40 11.06 8.94
N ASP A 91 6.10 12.09 9.38
CA ASP A 91 6.78 13.06 8.52
C ASP A 91 7.94 12.45 7.74
N LEU A 92 8.48 11.32 8.21
CA LEU A 92 9.54 10.57 7.54
C LEU A 92 9.01 9.53 6.56
N ASN A 93 7.71 9.26 6.55
CA ASN A 93 7.09 8.28 5.65
C ASN A 93 6.67 8.98 4.34
N PRO A 94 7.33 8.70 3.20
CA PRO A 94 6.97 9.32 1.92
C PRO A 94 5.50 9.05 1.53
N ILE A 95 4.90 7.97 2.02
CA ILE A 95 3.48 7.65 1.80
C ILE A 95 2.57 8.73 2.39
N GLU A 96 2.94 9.39 3.49
CA GLU A 96 2.13 10.46 4.07
C GLU A 96 2.10 11.70 3.17
N ASN A 97 3.20 12.00 2.48
CA ASN A 97 3.24 13.05 1.45
C ASN A 97 2.33 12.69 0.26
N PHE A 98 2.40 11.45 -0.24
CA PHE A 98 1.47 10.96 -1.28
C PHE A 98 0.01 11.01 -0.83
N ARG A 99 -0.27 10.59 0.40
CA ARG A 99 -1.61 10.64 0.98
C ARG A 99 -2.12 12.08 1.06
N SER A 100 -1.27 13.04 1.41
CA SER A 100 -1.62 14.46 1.40
C SER A 100 -2.02 14.93 0.01
N LEU A 101 -1.24 14.56 -1.03
CA LEU A 101 -1.56 14.88 -2.42
C LEU A 101 -2.87 14.26 -2.90
N ILE A 102 -3.12 12.99 -2.57
CA ILE A 102 -4.38 12.30 -2.92
C ILE A 102 -5.56 12.97 -2.22
N LYS A 103 -5.44 13.31 -0.93
CA LYS A 103 -6.49 14.02 -0.18
C LYS A 103 -6.81 15.40 -0.76
N ASP A 104 -5.83 16.07 -1.34
CA ASP A 104 -6.06 17.37 -2.00
C ASP A 104 -6.67 17.22 -3.40
N LYS A 105 -6.18 16.26 -4.20
CA LYS A 105 -6.60 16.10 -5.61
C LYS A 105 -7.92 15.35 -5.78
N LEU A 106 -8.09 14.23 -5.08
CA LEU A 106 -9.19 13.29 -5.32
C LEU A 106 -10.57 13.95 -5.14
N PRO A 107 -10.83 14.76 -4.08
CA PRO A 107 -12.11 15.43 -3.93
C PRO A 107 -12.39 16.51 -4.98
N LYS A 108 -11.33 17.09 -5.58
CA LYS A 108 -11.44 18.12 -6.62
C LYS A 108 -11.74 17.51 -7.99
N GLN A 109 -11.12 16.37 -8.31
CA GLN A 109 -11.29 15.70 -9.60
C GLN A 109 -12.52 14.78 -9.65
N TYR A 110 -12.82 14.11 -8.55
CA TYR A 110 -13.90 13.13 -8.45
C TYR A 110 -14.80 13.44 -7.24
N PRO A 111 -15.49 14.60 -7.25
CA PRO A 111 -16.37 14.96 -6.14
C PRO A 111 -17.44 13.88 -5.92
N GLU A 112 -18.00 13.26 -6.94
CA GLU A 112 -19.04 12.24 -6.81
C GLU A 112 -18.67 11.04 -5.89
N LEU A 113 -17.38 10.75 -5.69
CA LEU A 113 -16.94 9.68 -4.78
C LEU A 113 -17.41 9.88 -3.34
N HIS A 114 -17.51 11.13 -2.85
CA HIS A 114 -18.00 11.39 -1.49
C HIS A 114 -19.49 11.15 -1.32
N LEU A 115 -20.24 11.08 -2.42
CA LEU A 115 -21.69 10.83 -2.45
C LEU A 115 -22.02 9.38 -2.81
N MET A 116 -21.02 8.60 -3.19
CA MET A 116 -21.23 7.25 -3.71
C MET A 116 -21.77 6.34 -2.61
N LYS A 117 -22.92 5.72 -2.89
CA LYS A 117 -23.60 4.75 -2.03
C LYS A 117 -23.91 3.51 -2.86
N GLY A 118 -23.68 2.33 -2.30
CA GLY A 118 -23.93 1.08 -3.00
C GLY A 118 -23.16 -0.08 -2.40
N PRO A 119 -23.22 -1.27 -3.02
CA PRO A 119 -22.40 -2.41 -2.66
C PRO A 119 -20.91 -2.06 -2.54
N GLU A 120 -20.24 -2.62 -1.53
CA GLU A 120 -18.86 -2.28 -1.16
C GLU A 120 -17.86 -2.52 -2.30
N ASP A 121 -18.04 -3.59 -3.07
CA ASP A 121 -17.26 -3.95 -4.25
C ASP A 121 -17.35 -2.90 -5.36
N MET A 122 -18.53 -2.35 -5.62
CA MET A 122 -18.69 -1.27 -6.62
C MET A 122 -18.01 0.02 -6.18
N VAL A 123 -18.20 0.41 -4.90
CA VAL A 123 -17.57 1.62 -4.35
C VAL A 123 -16.05 1.48 -4.37
N LYS A 124 -15.52 0.29 -4.02
CA LYS A 124 -14.09 -0.02 -4.11
C LYS A 124 -13.56 0.15 -5.52
N LYS A 125 -14.21 -0.46 -6.51
CA LYS A 125 -13.77 -0.40 -7.90
C LYS A 125 -13.73 1.04 -8.41
N ALA A 126 -14.73 1.86 -8.09
CA ALA A 126 -14.75 3.26 -8.50
C ALA A 126 -13.63 4.10 -7.85
N ILE A 127 -13.32 3.83 -6.57
CA ILE A 127 -12.20 4.48 -5.88
C ILE A 127 -10.86 4.05 -6.48
N GLU A 128 -10.68 2.75 -6.77
CA GLU A 128 -9.47 2.22 -7.41
C GLU A 128 -9.24 2.84 -8.79
N GLU A 129 -10.28 2.92 -9.62
CA GLU A 129 -10.24 3.58 -10.92
C GLU A 129 -9.85 5.06 -10.76
N ALA A 130 -10.51 5.79 -9.85
CA ALA A 130 -10.22 7.20 -9.63
C ALA A 130 -8.78 7.47 -9.16
N ILE A 131 -8.24 6.67 -8.24
CA ILE A 131 -6.85 6.80 -7.76
C ILE A 131 -5.85 6.48 -8.87
N THR A 132 -6.17 5.53 -9.76
CA THR A 132 -5.29 5.14 -10.87
C THR A 132 -5.11 6.25 -11.90
N TYR A 133 -6.14 7.10 -12.09
CA TYR A 133 -6.17 8.15 -13.12
C TYR A 133 -6.11 9.60 -12.56
N CYS A 134 -5.61 9.80 -11.32
CA CYS A 134 -5.55 11.10 -10.62
C CYS A 134 -4.20 11.84 -10.74
#